data_AF-A0A0C3PZB6-F1
#
_entry.id   AF-A0A0C3PZB6-F1
#
_cell.length_a   1.000
_cell.length_b   1.000
_cell.length_c   1.000
_cell.angle_alpha   90.00
_cell.angle_beta   90.00
_cell.angle_gamma   90.00
#
_symmetry.space_group_name_H-M   'P 1'
#
loop_
_entity.id
_entity.type
_entity.pdbx_description
1 polymer ?
#
loop_
_entity_poly.entity_id
_entity_poly.type
_entity_poly.pdbx_seq_one_letter_code
_entity_poly.pdbx_strand_id
1 'polypeptide(L)'
;MKSLAIALAGLLVAQVQAHTRVWSVYVNGIDQGTGVGVRDPIPQGPPPYGYNNWPFKDVLSPDMKCHVLGDKQDCNTINVLPGDVVTFDWHHNNRTTADDIIDKSHVGPCLIYISPDPPTDNSWVKLWHQGQYGSNQWCTSNTLINAKGKLNVAIPDDLAPGNYLLRPELIALHEGDTMWSQNTLRGAQLYFECIQIRVGGEGTVELPDGVSFPGVYAFEDPGIHYNPYVTSPTYYIPGPTVWSGAAASPPAPTFGPNVGASVGPATWSTWVNGYTFTKTVTVSQSGTTTSFLYTPTWSTTYNTPACGGPATTTTTRSTTTTTTTRSTTTTTTTQSTSTTTTASTSRTTSPTTTTTRATTVTTSVPEAQTHVRYFLSFFSISISPLTLFLNDFSMDNVEGEFPMD
;
A
#
# COMPACT_ATOMS: atom_id res chain seq x y z
N MET A 1 63.63 20.53 14.62
CA MET A 1 62.22 20.68 15.05
C MET A 1 61.44 21.36 13.93
N LYS A 2 60.73 20.59 13.10
CA LYS A 2 59.70 21.11 12.20
C LYS A 2 58.54 20.13 12.28
N SER A 3 57.57 20.48 13.11
CA SER A 3 56.38 19.66 13.38
C SER A 3 55.45 19.75 12.17
N LEU A 4 55.19 18.62 11.55
CA LEU A 4 54.18 18.46 10.51
C LEU A 4 52.83 18.29 11.20
N ALA A 5 52.00 19.33 11.22
CA ALA A 5 50.63 19.24 11.72
C ALA A 5 49.74 18.71 10.59
N ILE A 6 49.34 17.44 10.68
CA ILE A 6 48.31 16.84 9.83
C ILE A 6 46.95 17.27 10.40
N ALA A 7 46.24 18.14 9.67
CA ALA A 7 44.86 18.47 9.98
C ALA A 7 43.96 17.30 9.55
N LEU A 8 43.51 16.51 10.52
CA LEU A 8 42.50 15.48 10.31
C LEU A 8 41.13 16.16 10.22
N ALA A 9 40.70 16.53 9.02
CA ALA A 9 39.33 16.94 8.77
C ALA A 9 38.43 15.69 8.90
N GLY A 10 37.83 15.51 10.07
CA GLY A 10 36.87 14.45 10.32
C GLY A 10 35.65 14.63 9.43
N LEU A 11 35.44 13.70 8.52
CA LEU A 11 34.22 13.57 7.74
C LEU A 11 33.09 13.16 8.69
N LEU A 12 32.39 14.13 9.28
CA LEU A 12 31.13 13.88 9.97
C LEU A 12 30.11 13.49 8.90
N VAL A 13 29.88 12.20 8.73
CA VAL A 13 28.77 11.69 7.94
C VAL A 13 27.49 12.05 8.69
N ALA A 14 26.84 13.15 8.29
CA ALA A 14 25.50 13.45 8.75
C ALA A 14 24.61 12.26 8.36
N GLN A 15 24.05 11.58 9.36
CA GLN A 15 22.97 10.64 9.12
C GLN A 15 21.80 11.47 8.59
N VAL A 16 21.40 11.28 7.34
CA VAL A 16 20.26 12.00 6.76
C VAL A 16 19.00 11.42 7.41
N GLN A 17 18.37 12.22 8.26
CA GLN A 17 17.28 11.79 9.15
C GLN A 17 15.89 12.02 8.55
N ALA A 18 15.70 11.68 7.29
CA ALA A 18 14.59 12.21 6.49
C ALA A 18 13.27 11.42 6.59
N HIS A 19 13.34 10.10 6.69
CA HIS A 19 12.31 9.21 6.18
C HIS A 19 11.37 8.68 7.28
N THR A 20 10.24 8.06 6.92
CA THR A 20 9.31 7.51 7.94
C THR A 20 8.48 6.34 7.42
N ARG A 21 7.90 5.58 8.35
CA ARG A 21 6.94 4.50 8.07
C ARG A 21 6.02 4.28 9.27
N VAL A 22 4.91 3.59 9.06
CA VAL A 22 4.14 3.00 10.17
C VAL A 22 4.92 1.83 10.78
N TRP A 23 5.15 1.89 12.09
CA TRP A 23 5.75 0.80 12.86
C TRP A 23 4.73 -0.09 13.53
N SER A 24 3.60 0.50 13.92
CA SER A 24 2.55 -0.20 14.66
C SER A 24 1.25 0.58 14.63
N VAL A 25 0.22 -0.02 15.22
CA VAL A 25 -1.14 0.48 15.27
C VAL A 25 -1.66 0.33 16.69
N TYR A 26 -2.37 1.34 17.17
CA TYR A 26 -3.13 1.25 18.41
C TYR A 26 -4.61 1.19 18.09
N VAL A 27 -5.36 0.46 18.90
CA VAL A 27 -6.84 0.46 18.91
C VAL A 27 -7.28 0.96 20.27
N ASN A 28 -7.98 2.08 20.31
CA ASN A 28 -8.43 2.76 21.54
C ASN A 28 -7.27 2.98 22.54
N GLY A 29 -6.09 3.32 22.03
CA GLY A 29 -4.89 3.54 22.84
C GLY A 29 -4.15 2.27 23.28
N ILE A 30 -4.60 1.07 22.87
CA ILE A 30 -3.92 -0.20 23.14
C ILE A 30 -3.06 -0.58 21.93
N ASP A 31 -1.75 -0.71 22.15
CA ASP A 31 -0.79 -1.12 21.13
C ASP A 31 -1.04 -2.56 20.66
N GLN A 32 -1.17 -2.76 19.35
CA GLN A 32 -1.35 -4.08 18.75
C GLN A 32 -0.03 -4.83 18.55
N GLY A 33 1.10 -4.13 18.67
CA GLY A 33 2.44 -4.69 18.53
C GLY A 33 3.13 -4.26 17.24
N THR A 34 4.45 -4.13 17.29
CA THR A 34 5.26 -3.75 16.11
C THR A 34 5.01 -4.69 14.92
N GLY A 35 4.68 -4.13 13.76
CA GLY A 35 4.48 -4.85 12.49
C GLY A 35 3.16 -5.65 12.40
N VAL A 36 2.39 -5.75 13.48
CA VAL A 36 1.14 -6.53 13.48
C VAL A 36 0.12 -5.89 12.56
N GLY A 37 -0.32 -6.61 11.53
CA GLY A 37 -1.28 -6.12 10.55
C GLY A 37 -0.72 -5.09 9.58
N VAL A 38 0.57 -4.74 9.67
CA VAL A 38 1.20 -3.79 8.74
C VAL A 38 1.76 -4.56 7.55
N ARG A 39 1.32 -4.24 6.34
CA ARG A 39 1.97 -4.75 5.12
C ARG A 39 3.25 -3.96 4.88
N ASP A 40 4.30 -4.36 5.60
CA ASP A 40 5.55 -3.63 5.65
C ASP A 40 6.25 -3.59 4.29
N PRO A 41 6.67 -2.38 3.83
CA PRO A 41 7.45 -2.26 2.61
C PRO A 41 8.82 -2.92 2.81
N ILE A 42 9.41 -3.37 1.71
CA ILE A 42 10.76 -3.91 1.74
C ILE A 42 11.79 -2.81 2.00
N PRO A 43 12.92 -3.14 2.65
CA PRO A 43 14.05 -2.22 2.74
C PRO A 43 14.53 -1.78 1.36
N GLN A 44 14.55 -0.47 1.14
CA GLN A 44 14.93 0.22 -0.10
C GLN A 44 16.01 1.27 0.20
N GLY A 45 16.83 1.62 -0.80
CA GLY A 45 17.90 2.61 -0.65
C GLY A 45 19.28 2.13 -1.13
N PRO A 46 20.27 3.02 -1.20
CA PRO A 46 21.61 2.71 -1.69
C PRO A 46 22.36 1.78 -0.71
N PRO A 47 23.10 0.76 -1.19
CA PRO A 47 23.94 -0.09 -0.35
C PRO A 47 24.95 0.72 0.50
N PRO A 48 25.37 0.25 1.69
CA PRO A 48 25.10 -1.07 2.26
C PRO A 48 23.86 -1.16 3.17
N TYR A 49 23.03 -0.11 3.23
CA TYR A 49 21.85 -0.04 4.10
C TYR A 49 20.60 0.26 3.28
N GLY A 50 19.61 -0.63 3.34
CA GLY A 50 18.25 -0.34 2.90
C GLY A 50 17.38 -0.10 4.11
N TYR A 51 16.47 0.86 4.04
CA TYR A 51 15.49 1.14 5.07
C TYR A 51 14.09 0.93 4.50
N ASN A 52 13.19 0.37 5.29
CA ASN A 52 11.79 0.22 4.88
C ASN A 52 10.96 1.49 5.10
N ASN A 53 11.62 2.63 5.27
CA ASN A 53 10.99 3.94 5.36
C ASN A 53 11.18 4.76 4.08
N TRP A 54 11.69 4.16 2.99
CA TRP A 54 12.00 4.87 1.76
C TRP A 54 10.74 5.44 1.08
N PRO A 55 10.80 6.64 0.47
CA PRO A 55 9.63 7.27 -0.11
C PRO A 55 9.30 6.64 -1.46
N PHE A 56 8.02 6.65 -1.78
CA PHE A 56 7.48 6.31 -3.07
C PHE A 56 7.24 7.59 -3.88
N LYS A 57 7.61 7.63 -5.16
CA LYS A 57 7.51 8.86 -5.98
C LYS A 57 6.78 8.68 -7.31
N ASP A 58 6.62 7.45 -7.78
CA ASP A 58 5.94 7.15 -9.04
C ASP A 58 4.44 6.96 -8.83
N VAL A 59 3.66 8.06 -8.90
CA VAL A 59 2.21 8.03 -8.63
C VAL A 59 1.39 7.22 -9.65
N LEU A 60 2.00 6.75 -10.75
CA LEU A 60 1.35 5.93 -11.76
C LEU A 60 1.65 4.43 -11.59
N SER A 61 2.53 4.06 -10.65
CA SER A 61 2.90 2.67 -10.42
C SER A 61 1.76 1.86 -9.80
N PRO A 62 1.58 0.58 -10.17
CA PRO A 62 0.60 -0.30 -9.53
C PRO A 62 0.85 -0.54 -8.04
N ASP A 63 2.07 -0.26 -7.53
CA ASP A 63 2.41 -0.34 -6.11
C ASP A 63 1.81 0.82 -5.28
N MET A 64 1.18 1.82 -5.93
CA MET A 64 0.52 2.94 -5.24
C MET A 64 -0.57 2.53 -4.25
N LYS A 65 -1.11 1.31 -4.37
CA LYS A 65 -2.10 0.77 -3.42
C LYS A 65 -1.51 0.69 -2.02
N CYS A 66 -0.38 0.00 -1.84
CA CYS A 66 0.11 -0.41 -0.53
C CYS A 66 1.64 -0.49 -0.42
N HIS A 67 2.36 0.25 -1.26
CA HIS A 67 3.83 0.22 -1.43
C HIS A 67 4.30 -1.10 -2.07
N VAL A 68 5.61 -1.21 -2.29
CA VAL A 68 6.25 -2.37 -2.91
C VAL A 68 6.05 -3.60 -2.02
N LEU A 69 5.55 -4.69 -2.61
CA LEU A 69 5.07 -5.91 -1.92
C LEU A 69 3.82 -5.72 -1.07
N GLY A 70 3.11 -4.60 -1.19
CA GLY A 70 1.84 -4.37 -0.50
C GLY A 70 0.71 -5.31 -0.90
N ASP A 71 0.86 -6.05 -2.01
CA ASP A 71 -0.03 -7.15 -2.42
C ASP A 71 0.17 -8.42 -1.56
N LYS A 72 1.20 -8.48 -0.72
CA LYS A 72 1.43 -9.56 0.23
C LYS A 72 0.79 -9.22 1.57
N GLN A 73 -0.13 -10.07 2.00
CA GLN A 73 -0.80 -9.93 3.28
C GLN A 73 0.20 -10.10 4.43
N ASP A 74 0.08 -9.27 5.48
CA ASP A 74 0.67 -9.60 6.77
C ASP A 74 -0.04 -10.82 7.34
N CYS A 75 0.68 -11.61 8.12
CA CYS A 75 0.15 -12.80 8.75
C CYS A 75 -0.91 -12.52 9.84
N ASN A 76 -1.00 -11.28 10.33
CA ASN A 76 -1.96 -10.86 11.34
C ASN A 76 -2.98 -9.87 10.78
N THR A 77 -4.15 -9.83 11.42
CA THR A 77 -5.21 -8.86 11.14
C THR A 77 -5.66 -8.25 12.45
N ILE A 78 -5.71 -6.92 12.53
CA ILE A 78 -6.12 -6.20 13.74
C ILE A 78 -7.65 -6.20 13.81
N ASN A 79 -8.22 -6.60 14.95
CA ASN A 79 -9.66 -6.55 15.13
C ASN A 79 -10.08 -5.17 15.63
N VAL A 80 -11.13 -4.62 15.03
CA VAL A 80 -11.74 -3.34 15.42
C VAL A 80 -13.26 -3.45 15.37
N LEU A 81 -13.93 -2.53 16.05
CA LEU A 81 -15.38 -2.30 15.97
C LEU A 81 -15.64 -0.91 15.34
N PRO A 82 -16.81 -0.69 14.74
CA PRO A 82 -17.25 0.66 14.38
C PRO A 82 -17.12 1.64 15.55
N GLY A 83 -16.61 2.84 15.28
CA GLY A 83 -16.33 3.86 16.30
C GLY A 83 -15.01 3.71 17.04
N ASP A 84 -14.30 2.59 16.92
CA ASP A 84 -12.96 2.45 17.51
C ASP A 84 -12.00 3.48 16.91
N VAL A 85 -11.13 4.02 17.77
CA VAL A 85 -10.05 4.91 17.35
C VAL A 85 -8.83 4.09 16.99
N VAL A 86 -8.47 4.11 15.72
CA VAL A 86 -7.23 3.53 15.20
C VAL A 86 -6.17 4.61 15.12
N THR A 87 -4.99 4.32 15.68
CA THR A 87 -3.85 5.23 15.64
C THR A 87 -2.68 4.59 14.94
N PHE A 88 -2.21 5.21 13.86
CA PHE A 88 -0.98 4.82 13.17
C PHE A 88 0.22 5.42 13.89
N ASP A 89 1.21 4.59 14.18
CA ASP A 89 2.41 4.95 14.94
C ASP A 89 3.62 5.09 14.00
N TRP A 90 3.87 6.33 13.58
CA TRP A 90 4.94 6.67 12.65
C TRP A 90 6.26 6.90 13.35
N HIS A 91 7.33 6.32 12.82
CA HIS A 91 8.70 6.57 13.29
C HIS A 91 9.70 6.46 12.14
N HIS A 92 10.81 7.14 12.29
CA HIS A 92 11.88 7.13 11.31
C HIS A 92 12.72 5.85 11.42
N ASN A 93 13.52 5.70 12.48
CA ASN A 93 14.42 4.56 12.64
C ASN A 93 14.22 3.78 13.93
N ASN A 94 13.72 4.42 14.98
CA ASN A 94 13.51 3.78 16.27
C ASN A 94 12.12 4.11 16.80
N ARG A 95 11.37 3.10 17.19
CA ARG A 95 10.05 3.28 17.80
C ARG A 95 10.16 3.72 19.27
N THR A 96 10.55 4.97 19.49
CA THR A 96 10.77 5.59 20.81
C THR A 96 10.28 7.03 20.85
N THR A 97 10.02 7.57 22.03
CA THR A 97 9.58 8.97 22.20
C THR A 97 10.64 10.01 21.85
N ALA A 98 11.89 9.60 21.72
CA ALA A 98 13.04 10.46 21.36
C ALA A 98 13.34 10.47 19.86
N ASP A 99 12.67 9.61 19.08
CA ASP A 99 12.79 9.58 17.62
C ASP A 99 12.24 10.86 17.00
N ASP A 100 12.81 11.23 15.86
CA ASP A 100 12.45 12.43 15.11
C ASP A 100 11.18 12.27 14.30
N ILE A 101 10.65 11.05 14.16
CA ILE A 101 9.44 10.67 13.42
C ILE A 101 9.63 10.80 11.91
N ILE A 102 9.92 12.01 11.46
CA ILE A 102 10.22 12.42 10.09
C ILE A 102 11.00 13.75 10.16
N ASP A 103 11.90 14.04 9.22
CA ASP A 103 12.61 15.33 9.25
C ASP A 103 11.63 16.51 9.11
N LYS A 104 11.88 17.60 9.84
CA LYS A 104 11.02 18.78 9.82
C LYS A 104 10.92 19.45 8.45
N SER A 105 11.90 19.24 7.57
CA SER A 105 11.85 19.69 6.18
C SER A 105 10.73 19.03 5.41
N HIS A 106 10.26 17.83 5.79
CA HIS A 106 9.25 17.05 5.08
C HIS A 106 7.84 17.62 5.28
N VAL A 107 7.65 18.89 4.96
CA VAL A 107 6.37 19.60 4.99
C VAL A 107 5.37 18.99 4.00
N GLY A 108 4.12 18.83 4.41
CA GLY A 108 3.05 18.37 3.54
C GLY A 108 1.86 17.76 4.30
N PRO A 109 0.87 17.20 3.58
CA PRO A 109 -0.35 16.69 4.17
C PRO A 109 -0.17 15.29 4.78
N CYS A 110 -1.12 14.93 5.63
CA CYS A 110 -1.42 13.55 5.98
C CYS A 110 -2.83 13.20 5.47
N LEU A 111 -3.02 11.98 4.99
CA LEU A 111 -4.29 11.45 4.48
C LEU A 111 -4.52 10.05 5.01
N ILE A 112 -5.78 9.64 5.14
CA ILE A 112 -6.14 8.29 5.58
C ILE A 112 -7.29 7.81 4.71
N TYR A 113 -7.10 6.67 4.05
CA TYR A 113 -8.11 6.01 3.23
C TYR A 113 -8.48 4.65 3.82
N ILE A 114 -9.65 4.14 3.43
CA ILE A 114 -10.10 2.77 3.69
C ILE A 114 -10.57 2.11 2.39
N SER A 115 -10.41 0.81 2.26
CA SER A 115 -10.94 -0.02 1.18
C SER A 115 -11.23 -1.44 1.71
N PRO A 116 -12.17 -2.20 1.12
CA PRO A 116 -12.24 -3.64 1.38
C PRO A 116 -10.91 -4.34 1.08
N ASP A 117 -10.61 -5.43 1.80
CA ASP A 117 -9.46 -6.29 1.50
C ASP A 117 -9.96 -7.57 0.79
N PRO A 118 -9.58 -7.84 -0.46
CA PRO A 118 -8.63 -7.09 -1.31
C PRO A 118 -9.25 -5.83 -1.98
N PRO A 119 -8.45 -4.76 -2.15
CA PRO A 119 -8.89 -3.53 -2.81
C PRO A 119 -9.06 -3.73 -4.31
N THR A 120 -10.25 -3.38 -4.80
CA THR A 120 -10.56 -3.29 -6.24
C THR A 120 -10.32 -1.89 -6.77
N ASP A 121 -10.52 -1.70 -8.07
CA ASP A 121 -10.60 -0.35 -8.64
C ASP A 121 -11.78 0.40 -8.00
N ASN A 122 -11.60 1.71 -7.78
CA ASN A 122 -12.57 2.63 -7.17
C ASN A 122 -13.03 2.23 -5.76
N SER A 123 -12.23 1.46 -5.02
CA SER A 123 -12.59 1.00 -3.68
C SER A 123 -12.07 1.88 -2.55
N TRP A 124 -11.17 2.83 -2.83
CA TRP A 124 -10.53 3.64 -1.80
C TRP A 124 -11.37 4.86 -1.45
N VAL A 125 -11.80 4.93 -0.20
CA VAL A 125 -12.62 6.02 0.34
C VAL A 125 -11.78 6.82 1.32
N LYS A 126 -11.74 8.15 1.17
CA LYS A 126 -10.98 9.02 2.07
C LYS A 126 -11.75 9.22 3.37
N LEU A 127 -11.15 8.83 4.49
CA LEU A 127 -11.72 8.99 5.83
C LEU A 127 -11.28 10.29 6.50
N TRP A 128 -10.06 10.73 6.23
CA TRP A 128 -9.50 11.89 6.90
C TRP A 128 -8.35 12.50 6.12
N HIS A 129 -8.14 13.81 6.28
CA HIS A 129 -6.94 14.48 5.82
C HIS A 129 -6.63 15.74 6.65
N GLN A 130 -5.37 16.15 6.64
CA GLN A 130 -4.97 17.49 7.07
C GLN A 130 -3.82 17.96 6.17
N GLY A 131 -3.99 19.15 5.57
CA GLY A 131 -2.97 19.80 4.76
C GLY A 131 -2.23 20.87 5.54
N GLN A 132 -1.92 21.98 4.86
CA GLN A 132 -1.40 23.17 5.51
C GLN A 132 -2.48 23.84 6.37
N TYR A 133 -2.09 24.30 7.56
CA TYR A 133 -2.91 25.13 8.44
C TYR A 133 -2.04 26.25 9.01
N GLY A 134 -2.64 27.43 9.22
CA GLY A 134 -1.86 28.60 9.64
C GLY A 134 -0.73 28.96 8.67
N SER A 135 0.22 29.77 9.14
CA SER A 135 1.42 30.10 8.36
C SER A 135 2.47 29.01 8.54
N ASN A 136 2.79 28.29 7.47
CA ASN A 136 3.83 27.25 7.43
C ASN A 136 3.65 26.08 8.41
N GLN A 137 2.44 25.81 8.90
CA GLN A 137 2.19 24.61 9.70
C GLN A 137 1.58 23.52 8.81
N TRP A 138 2.16 22.33 8.86
CA TRP A 138 1.77 21.21 8.04
C TRP A 138 1.46 20.00 8.90
N CYS A 139 0.67 19.06 8.38
CA CYS A 139 0.35 17.87 9.13
C CYS A 139 1.62 17.07 9.48
N THR A 140 2.49 16.82 8.50
CA THR A 140 3.71 16.02 8.69
C THR A 140 4.71 16.69 9.65
N SER A 141 5.12 17.93 9.39
CA SER A 141 6.19 18.60 10.12
C SER A 141 5.74 19.28 11.43
N ASN A 142 4.43 19.38 11.69
CA ASN A 142 3.90 19.94 12.92
C ASN A 142 2.95 18.98 13.65
N THR A 143 1.81 18.62 13.06
CA THR A 143 0.80 17.82 13.77
C THR A 143 1.39 16.47 14.20
N LEU A 144 1.96 15.72 13.26
CA LEU A 144 2.49 14.38 13.48
C LEU A 144 3.69 14.37 14.44
N ILE A 145 4.66 15.27 14.22
CA ILE A 145 5.84 15.40 15.09
C ILE A 145 5.44 15.78 16.52
N ASN A 146 4.53 16.75 16.69
CA ASN A 146 4.05 17.16 18.02
C ASN A 146 3.26 16.04 18.71
N ALA A 147 2.53 15.24 17.93
CA ALA A 147 1.83 14.04 18.40
C ALA A 147 2.75 12.82 18.58
N LYS A 148 4.07 12.97 18.47
CA LYS A 148 5.04 11.88 18.64
C LYS A 148 4.77 10.69 17.70
N GLY A 149 4.44 10.98 16.45
CA GLY A 149 4.18 9.98 15.42
C GLY A 149 2.76 9.42 15.42
N LYS A 150 1.89 9.84 16.34
CA LYS A 150 0.51 9.35 16.43
C LYS A 150 -0.41 10.07 15.45
N LEU A 151 -0.99 9.31 14.52
CA LEU A 151 -2.02 9.80 13.59
C LEU A 151 -3.31 9.01 13.77
N ASN A 152 -4.40 9.68 14.14
CA ASN A 152 -5.64 9.02 14.52
C ASN A 152 -6.70 9.06 13.41
N VAL A 153 -7.49 8.00 13.33
CA VAL A 153 -8.75 7.94 12.58
C VAL A 153 -9.75 7.12 13.39
N ALA A 154 -11.04 7.45 13.30
CA ALA A 154 -12.09 6.58 13.83
C ALA A 154 -12.59 5.66 12.71
N ILE A 155 -12.85 4.40 13.03
CA ILE A 155 -13.59 3.51 12.14
C ILE A 155 -14.99 4.11 11.96
N PRO A 156 -15.48 4.29 10.72
CA PRO A 156 -16.79 4.87 10.46
C PRO A 156 -17.88 4.20 11.31
N ASP A 157 -18.77 5.02 11.84
CA ASP A 157 -19.89 4.53 12.65
C ASP A 157 -20.77 3.61 11.80
N ASP A 158 -21.22 2.52 12.41
CA ASP A 158 -22.05 1.50 11.77
C ASP A 158 -21.45 0.87 10.49
N LEU A 159 -20.13 0.96 10.27
CA LEU A 159 -19.46 0.27 9.16
C LEU A 159 -19.75 -1.22 9.20
N ALA A 160 -20.13 -1.79 8.06
CA ALA A 160 -20.43 -3.22 7.94
C ALA A 160 -19.22 -4.10 8.35
N PRO A 161 -19.47 -5.25 8.97
CA PRO A 161 -18.40 -6.17 9.35
C PRO A 161 -17.71 -6.74 8.10
N GLY A 162 -16.39 -6.84 8.14
CA GLY A 162 -15.60 -7.26 6.98
C GLY A 162 -14.09 -7.12 7.18
N ASN A 163 -13.33 -7.53 6.18
CA ASN A 163 -11.88 -7.27 6.14
C ASN A 163 -11.63 -6.02 5.30
N TYR A 164 -10.83 -5.10 5.82
CA TYR A 164 -10.53 -3.82 5.19
C TYR A 164 -9.03 -3.54 5.28
N LEU A 165 -8.56 -2.67 4.38
CA LEU A 165 -7.26 -2.02 4.46
C LEU A 165 -7.45 -0.56 4.82
N LEU A 166 -6.76 -0.12 5.87
CA LEU A 166 -6.51 1.30 6.10
C LEU A 166 -5.19 1.68 5.42
N ARG A 167 -5.17 2.80 4.70
CA ARG A 167 -3.99 3.34 4.04
C ARG A 167 -3.71 4.75 4.58
N PRO A 168 -2.97 4.89 5.69
CA PRO A 168 -2.43 6.17 6.10
C PRO A 168 -1.31 6.58 5.14
N GLU A 169 -1.26 7.86 4.80
CA GLU A 169 -0.33 8.41 3.83
C GLU A 169 0.20 9.76 4.32
N LEU A 170 1.50 9.96 4.20
CA LEU A 170 2.18 11.23 4.36
C LEU A 170 2.77 11.62 3.01
N ILE A 171 2.60 12.88 2.60
CA ILE A 171 3.22 13.40 1.38
C ILE A 171 4.21 14.49 1.81
N ALA A 172 5.49 14.31 1.53
CA ALA A 172 6.52 15.31 1.79
C ALA A 172 6.84 16.08 0.50
N LEU A 173 6.76 17.41 0.57
CA LEU A 173 6.78 18.32 -0.58
C LEU A 173 8.08 19.14 -0.67
N HIS A 174 9.09 18.84 0.15
CA HIS A 174 10.35 19.58 0.19
C HIS A 174 11.14 19.56 -1.13
N GLU A 175 10.85 18.59 -2.00
CA GLU A 175 11.32 18.50 -3.39
C GLU A 175 10.18 18.43 -4.41
N GLY A 176 8.97 18.81 -3.98
CA GLY A 176 7.75 18.80 -4.79
C GLY A 176 7.68 19.92 -5.81
N ASP A 177 8.66 20.83 -5.85
CA ASP A 177 8.78 21.91 -6.84
C ASP A 177 9.10 21.40 -8.25
N THR A 178 9.56 20.15 -8.36
CA THR A 178 9.82 19.44 -9.61
C THR A 178 9.06 18.12 -9.63
N MET A 179 8.43 17.77 -10.75
CA MET A 179 7.77 16.46 -10.89
C MET A 179 8.79 15.33 -11.01
N TRP A 180 8.51 14.17 -10.38
CA TRP A 180 9.39 13.00 -10.47
C TRP A 180 9.59 12.51 -11.91
N SER A 181 8.53 12.60 -12.75
CA SER A 181 8.57 12.26 -14.17
C SER A 181 9.56 13.11 -14.98
N GLN A 182 9.90 14.31 -14.50
CA GLN A 182 10.88 15.21 -15.11
C GLN A 182 12.28 15.05 -14.50
N ASN A 183 12.34 14.82 -13.19
CA ASN A 183 13.59 14.59 -12.48
C ASN A 183 13.39 13.52 -11.41
N THR A 184 13.87 12.31 -11.69
CA THR A 184 13.71 11.16 -10.81
C THR A 184 14.45 11.30 -9.47
N LEU A 185 15.36 12.27 -9.34
CA LEU A 185 16.03 12.61 -8.09
C LEU A 185 15.17 13.49 -7.19
N ARG A 186 14.15 14.19 -7.73
CA ARG A 186 13.22 15.06 -6.99
C ARG A 186 11.80 14.48 -7.01
N GLY A 187 10.77 15.30 -6.80
CA GLY A 187 9.37 14.88 -6.73
C GLY A 187 8.81 14.92 -5.32
N ALA A 188 7.48 14.99 -5.23
CA ALA A 188 6.79 14.67 -3.99
C ALA A 188 7.17 13.25 -3.53
N GLN A 189 7.37 13.11 -2.23
CA GLN A 189 7.76 11.87 -1.58
C GLN A 189 6.59 11.34 -0.76
N LEU A 190 6.03 10.20 -1.15
CA LEU A 190 4.87 9.59 -0.53
C LEU A 190 5.31 8.46 0.39
N TYR A 191 4.82 8.47 1.63
CA TYR A 191 5.04 7.42 2.63
C TYR A 191 3.68 6.84 2.98
N PHE A 192 3.46 5.57 2.65
CA PHE A 192 2.20 4.90 2.90
C PHE A 192 2.42 3.40 3.03
N GLU A 193 1.63 2.79 3.89
CA GLU A 193 1.53 1.35 4.06
C GLU A 193 0.05 0.97 4.14
N CYS A 194 -0.25 -0.31 3.96
CA CYS A 194 -1.59 -0.82 4.20
C CYS A 194 -1.67 -1.59 5.51
N ILE A 195 -2.70 -1.29 6.28
CA ILE A 195 -2.98 -1.87 7.58
C ILE A 195 -4.19 -2.78 7.46
N GLN A 196 -4.01 -4.05 7.78
CA GLN A 196 -5.06 -5.06 7.74
C GLN A 196 -5.91 -4.99 8.98
N ILE A 197 -7.18 -4.68 8.81
CA ILE A 197 -8.17 -4.67 9.88
C ILE A 197 -9.33 -5.61 9.56
N ARG A 198 -9.94 -6.15 10.61
CA ARG A 198 -11.21 -6.86 10.56
C ARG A 198 -12.21 -6.13 11.42
N VAL A 199 -13.18 -5.51 10.77
CA VAL A 199 -14.32 -4.83 11.41
C VAL A 199 -15.31 -5.90 11.83
N GLY A 200 -15.64 -5.94 13.12
CA GLY A 200 -16.70 -6.79 13.67
C GLY A 200 -18.02 -6.04 13.88
N GLY A 201 -18.92 -6.63 14.66
CA GLY A 201 -20.22 -6.03 14.98
C GLY A 201 -21.30 -6.34 13.94
N GLU A 202 -22.37 -5.55 13.99
CA GLU A 202 -23.61 -5.72 13.22
C GLU A 202 -23.90 -4.47 12.35
N GLY A 203 -22.86 -3.71 12.02
CA GLY A 203 -22.99 -2.47 11.24
C GLY A 203 -23.59 -2.74 9.85
N THR A 204 -24.22 -1.72 9.28
CA THR A 204 -24.95 -1.83 8.00
C THR A 204 -24.49 -0.85 6.92
N VAL A 205 -23.61 0.09 7.27
CA VAL A 205 -23.07 1.08 6.33
C VAL A 205 -21.97 0.44 5.49
N GLU A 206 -22.19 0.40 4.18
CA GLU A 206 -21.17 0.05 3.20
C GLU A 206 -20.34 1.26 2.79
N LEU A 207 -19.08 1.03 2.41
CA LEU A 207 -18.27 2.08 1.81
C LEU A 207 -18.87 2.49 0.45
N PRO A 208 -18.95 3.79 0.13
CA PRO A 208 -19.39 4.24 -1.18
C PRO A 208 -18.34 3.91 -2.26
N ASP A 209 -18.70 4.11 -3.52
CA ASP A 209 -17.72 4.17 -4.60
C ASP A 209 -16.67 5.24 -4.28
N GLY A 210 -15.41 4.84 -4.39
CA GLY A 210 -14.23 5.65 -4.09
C GLY A 210 -13.37 5.89 -5.31
N VAL A 211 -12.06 5.93 -5.09
CA VAL A 211 -11.03 6.19 -6.11
C VAL A 211 -10.07 5.01 -6.26
N SER A 212 -9.24 5.06 -7.29
CA SER A 212 -8.24 4.02 -7.58
C SER A 212 -6.83 4.49 -7.23
N PHE A 213 -6.04 3.58 -6.68
CA PHE A 213 -4.58 3.70 -6.63
C PHE A 213 -3.98 2.62 -7.54
N PRO A 214 -3.10 2.95 -8.51
CA PRO A 214 -2.87 4.30 -9.04
C PRO A 214 -4.14 4.87 -9.72
N GLY A 215 -4.11 6.17 -10.05
CA GLY A 215 -5.16 6.86 -10.81
C GLY A 215 -5.78 8.07 -10.12
N VAL A 216 -5.80 8.10 -8.78
CA VAL A 216 -6.27 9.26 -8.01
C VAL A 216 -5.31 10.45 -8.06
N TYR A 217 -4.01 10.19 -8.27
CA TYR A 217 -2.97 11.22 -8.35
C TYR A 217 -2.35 11.25 -9.75
N ALA A 218 -2.09 12.47 -10.23
CA ALA A 218 -1.25 12.77 -11.39
C ALA A 218 0.00 13.54 -10.96
N PHE A 219 1.06 13.50 -11.78
CA PHE A 219 2.28 14.26 -11.48
C PHE A 219 2.02 15.77 -11.45
N GLU A 220 1.11 16.25 -12.30
CA GLU A 220 0.75 17.66 -12.46
C GLU A 220 -0.27 18.15 -11.42
N ASP A 221 -0.80 17.28 -10.55
CA ASP A 221 -1.75 17.70 -9.53
C ASP A 221 -1.12 18.78 -8.64
N PRO A 222 -1.82 19.88 -8.34
CA PRO A 222 -1.26 20.99 -7.56
C PRO A 222 -0.93 20.62 -6.11
N GLY A 223 -1.40 19.46 -5.64
CA GLY A 223 -1.05 18.87 -4.35
C GLY A 223 0.18 17.96 -4.37
N ILE A 224 0.65 17.58 -5.56
CA ILE A 224 1.79 16.70 -5.85
C ILE A 224 2.96 17.51 -6.44
N HIS A 225 2.71 18.32 -7.48
CA HIS A 225 3.64 19.34 -7.98
C HIS A 225 3.39 20.66 -7.23
N TYR A 226 4.09 20.84 -6.12
CA TYR A 226 3.91 21.97 -5.22
C TYR A 226 5.25 22.45 -4.67
N ASN A 227 5.50 23.76 -4.77
CA ASN A 227 6.67 24.39 -4.16
C ASN A 227 6.29 25.02 -2.80
N PRO A 228 6.69 24.43 -1.66
CA PRO A 228 6.33 24.94 -0.34
C PRO A 228 7.14 26.17 0.10
N TYR A 229 8.12 26.63 -0.70
CA TYR A 229 9.02 27.72 -0.34
C TYR A 229 8.61 29.08 -0.91
N VAL A 230 7.56 29.14 -1.72
CA VAL A 230 7.01 30.39 -2.25
C VAL A 230 5.91 30.92 -1.34
N THR A 231 5.84 32.24 -1.19
CA THR A 231 5.10 32.92 -0.11
C THR A 231 3.57 32.84 -0.20
N SER A 232 2.97 32.23 -1.24
CA SER A 232 1.51 32.29 -1.41
C SER A 232 0.81 31.26 -2.36
N PRO A 233 1.25 30.02 -2.62
CA PRO A 233 0.37 29.06 -3.27
C PRO A 233 -0.53 28.40 -2.22
N THR A 234 -1.84 28.67 -2.30
CA THR A 234 -2.87 27.87 -1.63
C THR A 234 -2.59 26.38 -1.88
N TYR A 235 -2.46 25.59 -0.82
CA TYR A 235 -2.25 24.16 -0.96
C TYR A 235 -3.57 23.42 -1.19
N TYR A 236 -3.62 22.59 -2.23
CA TYR A 236 -4.74 21.71 -2.52
C TYR A 236 -4.36 20.28 -2.15
N ILE A 237 -5.04 19.72 -1.16
CA ILE A 237 -4.82 18.33 -0.75
C ILE A 237 -5.25 17.42 -1.90
N PRO A 238 -4.39 16.49 -2.37
CA PRO A 238 -4.68 15.67 -3.53
C PRO A 238 -5.76 14.61 -3.24
N GLY A 239 -6.42 14.13 -4.29
CA GLY A 239 -7.49 13.12 -4.22
C GLY A 239 -8.87 13.66 -3.82
N PRO A 240 -9.85 12.78 -3.55
CA PRO A 240 -11.26 13.17 -3.34
C PRO A 240 -11.46 13.93 -2.02
N THR A 241 -12.64 14.52 -1.81
CA THR A 241 -13.00 15.04 -0.48
C THR A 241 -13.16 13.90 0.53
N VAL A 242 -13.13 14.22 1.83
CA VAL A 242 -13.49 13.25 2.88
C VAL A 242 -14.93 12.77 2.65
N TRP A 243 -15.16 11.47 2.78
CA TRP A 243 -16.49 10.89 2.70
C TRP A 243 -17.39 11.45 3.82
N SER A 244 -18.61 11.83 3.48
CA SER A 244 -19.58 12.38 4.43
C SER A 244 -19.99 11.40 5.54
N GLY A 245 -19.80 10.09 5.34
CA GLY A 245 -20.01 9.06 6.36
C GLY A 245 -18.76 8.74 7.19
N ALA A 246 -17.62 9.40 6.94
CA ALA A 246 -16.45 9.27 7.80
C ALA A 246 -16.76 9.86 9.20
N ALA A 247 -16.32 9.15 10.23
CA ALA A 247 -16.45 9.64 11.60
C ALA A 247 -15.65 10.94 11.79
N ALA A 248 -16.15 11.82 12.67
CA ALA A 248 -15.43 13.04 13.04
C ALA A 248 -14.04 12.68 13.59
N SER A 249 -13.06 13.57 13.40
CA SER A 249 -11.71 13.35 13.94
C SER A 249 -11.77 13.08 15.45
N PRO A 250 -11.38 11.89 15.90
CA PRO A 250 -11.47 11.56 17.31
C PRO A 250 -10.39 12.30 18.10
N PRO A 251 -10.65 12.65 19.38
CA PRO A 251 -9.58 13.08 20.26
C PRO A 251 -8.55 11.96 20.43
N ALA A 252 -7.31 12.33 20.73
CA ALA A 252 -6.27 11.34 20.99
C ALA A 252 -6.64 10.50 22.23
N PRO A 253 -6.61 9.15 22.14
CA PRO A 253 -6.83 8.31 23.30
C PRO A 253 -5.63 8.38 24.25
N THR A 254 -5.80 7.86 25.46
CA THR A 254 -4.66 7.63 26.36
C THR A 254 -3.90 6.41 25.85
N PHE A 255 -2.63 6.60 25.49
CA PHE A 255 -1.80 5.51 24.95
C PHE A 255 -1.20 4.65 26.06
N GLY A 256 -1.38 3.33 25.93
CA GLY A 256 -0.67 2.33 26.71
C GLY A 256 0.80 2.18 26.29
N PRO A 257 1.56 1.30 26.99
CA PRO A 257 2.95 1.05 26.68
C PRO A 257 3.13 0.38 25.31
N ASN A 258 4.29 0.59 24.69
CA ASN A 258 4.63 -0.07 23.43
C ASN A 258 4.83 -1.59 23.64
N VAL A 259 4.33 -2.38 22.70
CA VAL A 259 4.41 -3.84 22.63
C VAL A 259 5.26 -4.24 21.42
N GLY A 260 6.10 -5.25 21.60
CA GLY A 260 7.01 -5.75 20.56
C GLY A 260 8.35 -5.04 20.54
N ALA A 261 9.25 -5.52 19.68
CA ALA A 261 10.61 -5.01 19.62
C ALA A 261 10.65 -3.65 18.91
N SER A 262 11.45 -2.72 19.45
CA SER A 262 11.85 -1.46 18.79
C SER A 262 13.13 -1.66 17.97
N VAL A 263 13.28 -2.82 17.31
CA VAL A 263 14.51 -3.13 16.57
C VAL A 263 14.56 -2.34 15.27
N GLY A 264 15.67 -1.64 15.07
CA GLY A 264 15.98 -0.82 13.91
C GLY A 264 16.00 -1.58 12.57
N PRO A 265 16.46 -0.93 11.49
CA PRO A 265 16.25 -1.37 10.12
C PRO A 265 16.72 -2.81 9.88
N ALA A 266 15.93 -3.57 9.14
CA ALA A 266 16.33 -4.88 8.64
C ALA A 266 17.58 -4.74 7.76
N THR A 267 18.47 -5.74 7.79
CA THR A 267 19.65 -5.76 6.93
C THR A 267 19.26 -5.69 5.45
N TRP A 268 20.06 -4.95 4.69
CA TRP A 268 19.94 -4.77 3.24
C TRP A 268 19.54 -6.05 2.50
N SER A 269 18.70 -5.89 1.47
CA SER A 269 18.47 -6.95 0.50
C SER A 269 19.25 -6.62 -0.77
N THR A 270 20.05 -7.56 -1.27
CA THR A 270 20.77 -7.51 -2.56
C THR A 270 19.85 -7.30 -3.77
N TRP A 271 18.52 -7.34 -3.57
CA TRP A 271 17.52 -7.48 -4.62
C TRP A 271 17.13 -6.20 -5.34
N VAL A 272 17.54 -5.03 -4.84
CA VAL A 272 17.02 -3.73 -5.28
C VAL A 272 18.16 -2.89 -5.86
N ASN A 273 18.62 -3.23 -7.06
CA ASN A 273 19.56 -2.42 -7.81
C ASN A 273 18.93 -2.03 -9.16
N GLY A 274 18.49 -0.76 -9.25
CA GLY A 274 17.98 -0.15 -10.49
C GLY A 274 16.45 -0.09 -10.57
N TYR A 275 15.94 1.10 -10.91
CA TYR A 275 14.52 1.46 -11.06
C TYR A 275 13.80 0.80 -12.25
N THR A 276 14.27 -0.38 -12.66
CA THR A 276 13.54 -1.31 -13.52
C THR A 276 13.51 -2.63 -12.79
N PHE A 277 12.39 -2.91 -12.14
CA PHE A 277 12.23 -4.10 -11.31
C PHE A 277 12.56 -5.35 -12.14
N THR A 278 13.64 -6.05 -11.82
CA THR A 278 13.88 -7.44 -12.21
C THR A 278 14.37 -8.10 -10.95
N LYS A 279 13.44 -8.70 -10.20
CA LYS A 279 13.74 -9.31 -8.91
C LYS A 279 14.54 -10.58 -9.16
N THR A 280 15.72 -10.67 -8.57
CA THR A 280 16.37 -11.98 -8.44
C THR A 280 15.74 -12.67 -7.21
N VAL A 281 15.49 -13.98 -7.24
CA VAL A 281 15.00 -14.71 -6.05
C VAL A 281 15.96 -15.87 -5.82
N THR A 282 16.61 -15.92 -4.64
CA THR A 282 17.48 -17.03 -4.27
C THR A 282 16.55 -18.08 -3.69
N VAL A 283 16.04 -18.96 -4.54
CA VAL A 283 15.57 -20.26 -4.07
C VAL A 283 16.82 -21.13 -4.01
N SER A 284 17.33 -21.42 -2.82
CA SER A 284 18.35 -22.45 -2.63
C SER A 284 17.72 -23.83 -2.84
N GLN A 285 17.42 -24.16 -4.08
CA GLN A 285 17.27 -25.53 -4.52
C GLN A 285 18.24 -25.74 -5.69
N SER A 286 19.30 -26.50 -5.42
CA SER A 286 20.26 -26.94 -6.44
C SER A 286 21.15 -25.87 -7.11
N GLY A 287 21.41 -24.72 -6.45
CA GLY A 287 22.48 -23.80 -6.86
C GLY A 287 22.20 -22.95 -8.12
N THR A 288 20.95 -22.90 -8.59
CA THR A 288 20.55 -22.07 -9.73
C THR A 288 19.81 -20.83 -9.26
N THR A 289 20.36 -19.64 -9.55
CA THR A 289 19.72 -18.35 -9.29
C THR A 289 18.80 -18.00 -10.46
N THR A 290 17.50 -17.88 -10.21
CA THR A 290 16.51 -17.48 -11.22
C THR A 290 15.90 -16.14 -10.84
N SER A 291 15.88 -15.19 -11.78
CA SER A 291 15.24 -13.89 -11.63
C SER A 291 13.88 -13.85 -12.31
N PHE A 292 12.91 -13.20 -11.68
CA PHE A 292 11.56 -12.98 -12.19
C PHE A 292 11.17 -11.51 -11.99
N LEU A 293 10.41 -10.94 -12.92
CA LEU A 293 9.81 -9.62 -12.76
C LEU A 293 8.77 -9.66 -11.62
N TYR A 294 8.87 -8.75 -10.65
CA TYR A 294 7.78 -8.52 -9.70
C TYR A 294 6.75 -7.63 -10.36
N THR A 295 5.51 -8.10 -10.37
CA THR A 295 4.32 -7.31 -10.66
C THR A 295 3.37 -7.54 -9.49
N PRO A 296 2.84 -6.50 -8.83
CA PRO A 296 1.87 -6.68 -7.76
C PRO A 296 0.64 -7.40 -8.32
N THR A 297 0.25 -8.49 -7.68
CA THR A 297 -0.92 -9.28 -8.09
C THR A 297 -1.88 -9.36 -6.91
N TRP A 298 -2.96 -8.60 -7.02
CA TRP A 298 -4.01 -8.57 -6.01
C TRP A 298 -4.98 -9.72 -6.24
N SER A 299 -5.30 -10.43 -5.15
CA SER A 299 -6.35 -11.44 -5.17
C SER A 299 -7.70 -10.77 -5.47
N THR A 300 -8.62 -11.49 -6.12
CA THR A 300 -10.01 -11.04 -6.28
C THR A 300 -10.89 -11.45 -5.10
N THR A 301 -10.38 -12.32 -4.23
CA THR A 301 -11.06 -12.78 -3.01
C THR A 301 -10.15 -12.63 -1.80
N TYR A 302 -10.73 -12.35 -0.63
CA TYR A 302 -9.96 -12.33 0.60
C TYR A 302 -9.43 -13.74 0.90
N ASN A 303 -8.13 -13.82 1.17
CA ASN A 303 -7.50 -15.02 1.71
C ASN A 303 -7.22 -14.77 3.19
N THR A 304 -7.55 -15.74 4.05
CA THR A 304 -7.10 -15.68 5.44
C THR A 304 -5.57 -15.71 5.45
N PRO A 305 -4.91 -14.73 6.09
CA PRO A 305 -3.46 -14.72 6.14
C PRO A 305 -2.92 -16.00 6.77
N ALA A 306 -1.98 -16.65 6.09
CA ALA A 306 -1.31 -17.83 6.60
C ALA A 306 -0.03 -17.40 7.33
N CYS A 307 0.02 -17.60 8.65
CA CYS A 307 1.26 -17.53 9.40
C CYS A 307 2.15 -18.70 8.96
N GLY A 308 3.19 -18.43 8.18
CA GLY A 308 4.15 -19.44 7.74
C GLY A 308 5.00 -19.97 8.90
N GLY A 309 4.63 -21.12 9.47
CA GLY A 309 5.65 -22.16 9.67
C GLY A 309 6.12 -22.64 8.28
N PRO A 310 7.34 -23.21 8.14
CA PRO A 310 7.91 -23.55 6.84
C PRO A 310 6.90 -24.32 5.99
N ALA A 311 6.62 -23.80 4.79
CA ALA A 311 5.65 -24.36 3.87
C ALA A 311 5.99 -25.83 3.59
N THR A 312 5.16 -26.75 4.07
CA THR A 312 5.25 -28.16 3.65
C THR A 312 4.57 -28.25 2.30
N THR A 313 5.36 -28.11 1.23
CA THR A 313 4.89 -28.37 -0.12
C THR A 313 4.59 -29.86 -0.24
N THR A 314 3.32 -30.25 -0.15
CA THR A 314 2.88 -31.60 -0.54
C THR A 314 2.97 -31.70 -2.06
N THR A 315 4.13 -32.11 -2.57
CA THR A 315 4.30 -32.48 -3.98
C THR A 315 3.43 -33.69 -4.26
N THR A 316 2.26 -33.47 -4.87
CA THR A 316 1.48 -34.55 -5.47
C THR A 316 2.19 -34.96 -6.75
N ARG A 317 2.96 -36.05 -6.67
CA ARG A 317 3.64 -36.63 -7.83
C ARG A 317 2.62 -37.33 -8.72
N SER A 318 2.13 -36.63 -9.75
CA SER A 318 1.45 -37.27 -10.88
C SER A 318 2.48 -38.05 -11.69
N THR A 319 2.49 -39.37 -11.57
CA THR A 319 3.20 -40.27 -12.50
C THR A 319 2.46 -40.32 -13.82
N THR A 320 2.96 -39.59 -14.82
CA THR A 320 2.59 -39.79 -16.22
C THR A 320 3.35 -41.01 -16.74
N THR A 321 2.65 -42.12 -16.95
CA THR A 321 3.20 -43.32 -17.58
C THR A 321 3.30 -43.09 -19.08
N THR A 322 4.52 -42.88 -19.60
CA THR A 322 4.80 -42.89 -21.03
C THR A 322 4.75 -44.32 -21.55
N THR A 323 3.78 -44.63 -22.42
CA THR A 323 3.67 -45.92 -23.12
C THR A 323 4.75 -46.00 -24.20
N THR A 324 5.74 -46.87 -24.02
CA THR A 324 6.67 -47.27 -25.08
C THR A 324 6.24 -48.64 -25.61
N THR A 325 5.82 -48.67 -26.87
CA THR A 325 5.49 -49.89 -27.61
C THR A 325 6.78 -50.56 -28.08
N ARG A 326 7.07 -51.78 -27.62
CA ARG A 326 7.99 -52.70 -28.32
C ARG A 326 7.60 -54.16 -28.07
N SER A 327 7.65 -54.91 -29.17
CA SER A 327 7.06 -56.22 -29.41
C SER A 327 7.54 -57.36 -28.49
N THR A 328 6.59 -58.27 -28.30
CA THR A 328 6.63 -59.67 -27.82
C THR A 328 7.94 -60.44 -27.98
N THR A 329 8.32 -61.17 -26.92
CA THR A 329 8.72 -62.59 -26.99
C THR A 329 8.40 -63.28 -25.66
N THR A 330 7.68 -64.40 -25.78
CA THR A 330 7.19 -65.31 -24.74
C THR A 330 8.32 -66.05 -24.03
N THR A 331 8.29 -66.17 -22.70
CA THR A 331 8.68 -67.42 -22.01
C THR A 331 8.01 -67.52 -20.63
N THR A 332 7.24 -68.58 -20.48
CA THR A 332 6.62 -69.16 -19.27
C THR A 332 7.69 -69.52 -18.22
N THR A 333 7.38 -69.52 -16.92
CA THR A 333 7.37 -70.71 -16.01
C THR A 333 7.36 -70.29 -14.52
N THR A 334 6.47 -70.96 -13.76
CA THR A 334 6.54 -71.38 -12.33
C THR A 334 6.36 -70.40 -11.17
N GLN A 335 5.13 -70.40 -10.64
CA GLN A 335 4.73 -70.90 -9.30
C GLN A 335 5.83 -71.11 -8.24
N SER A 336 5.64 -70.52 -7.04
CA SER A 336 5.57 -71.17 -5.71
C SER A 336 5.35 -70.11 -4.61
N THR A 337 4.15 -70.05 -4.01
CA THR A 337 3.80 -70.47 -2.62
C THR A 337 4.49 -69.71 -1.48
N SER A 338 3.70 -68.98 -0.67
CA SER A 338 3.40 -69.38 0.72
C SER A 338 2.43 -68.42 1.40
N THR A 339 1.50 -69.03 2.11
CA THR A 339 0.36 -68.54 2.88
C THR A 339 0.73 -67.97 4.24
N THR A 340 -0.02 -66.99 4.75
CA THR A 340 -0.54 -67.04 6.13
C THR A 340 -1.87 -66.29 6.22
N THR A 341 -2.89 -67.03 6.64
CA THR A 341 -4.28 -66.68 6.92
C THR A 341 -4.39 -65.90 8.23
N THR A 342 -5.38 -65.01 8.39
CA THR A 342 -6.42 -65.07 9.45
C THR A 342 -7.51 -64.02 9.17
N ALA A 343 -8.76 -64.46 9.25
CA ALA A 343 -9.98 -63.72 8.99
C ALA A 343 -10.44 -62.86 10.18
N SER A 344 -11.26 -61.83 9.93
CA SER A 344 -12.50 -61.64 10.69
C SER A 344 -13.51 -60.79 9.90
N THR A 345 -14.77 -61.08 10.18
CA THR A 345 -15.98 -60.79 9.40
C THR A 345 -16.85 -59.77 10.15
N SER A 346 -17.86 -59.23 9.46
CA SER A 346 -19.12 -58.64 9.95
C SER A 346 -19.18 -57.10 9.99
N ARG A 347 -20.31 -56.42 9.72
CA ARG A 347 -21.65 -56.82 9.28
C ARG A 347 -22.37 -55.59 8.71
N THR A 348 -23.24 -55.84 7.76
CA THR A 348 -24.26 -54.98 7.15
C THR A 348 -25.30 -54.47 8.16
N THR A 349 -25.86 -53.27 7.94
CA THR A 349 -27.32 -52.99 8.00
C THR A 349 -27.65 -51.64 7.33
N SER A 350 -28.71 -51.68 6.51
CA SER A 350 -29.41 -50.55 5.87
C SER A 350 -30.52 -50.04 6.81
N PRO A 351 -31.20 -48.90 6.55
CA PRO A 351 -32.44 -49.02 5.79
C PRO A 351 -32.80 -47.86 4.83
N THR A 352 -33.33 -48.29 3.68
CA THR A 352 -34.60 -47.92 3.02
C THR A 352 -35.05 -46.46 2.81
N THR A 353 -35.27 -46.21 1.52
CA THR A 353 -35.96 -45.16 0.75
C THR A 353 -37.36 -44.74 1.21
N THR A 354 -37.72 -43.48 0.96
CA THR A 354 -39.08 -43.07 0.58
C THR A 354 -39.02 -41.98 -0.49
N THR A 355 -39.71 -42.24 -1.59
CA THR A 355 -39.87 -41.40 -2.78
C THR A 355 -41.02 -40.40 -2.58
N THR A 356 -40.84 -39.13 -2.97
CA THR A 356 -41.98 -38.30 -3.40
C THR A 356 -41.55 -37.30 -4.48
N ARG A 357 -42.50 -37.02 -5.35
CA ARG A 357 -42.39 -36.62 -6.76
C ARG A 357 -42.42 -35.09 -6.95
N ALA A 358 -41.75 -34.67 -8.03
CA ALA A 358 -41.62 -33.30 -8.51
C ALA A 358 -42.95 -32.60 -8.88
N THR A 359 -42.99 -31.28 -8.74
CA THR A 359 -43.87 -30.39 -9.52
C THR A 359 -43.05 -29.20 -10.01
N THR A 360 -42.86 -29.13 -11.32
CA THR A 360 -42.30 -28.02 -12.09
C THR A 360 -43.38 -26.95 -12.27
N VAL A 361 -43.08 -25.68 -12.01
CA VAL A 361 -43.88 -24.55 -12.50
C VAL A 361 -42.96 -23.58 -13.22
N THR A 362 -43.23 -23.45 -14.52
CA THR A 362 -42.58 -22.56 -15.48
C THR A 362 -43.56 -21.42 -15.77
N THR A 363 -43.15 -20.16 -15.65
CA THR A 363 -43.78 -19.00 -16.31
C THR A 363 -42.66 -17.96 -16.53
N SER A 364 -42.06 -17.91 -17.72
CA SER A 364 -42.41 -17.08 -18.89
C SER A 364 -42.19 -15.57 -18.69
N VAL A 365 -41.07 -15.10 -19.24
CA VAL A 365 -40.73 -13.72 -19.62
C VAL A 365 -41.66 -13.26 -20.76
N PRO A 366 -41.98 -11.95 -20.86
CA PRO A 366 -42.26 -11.34 -22.13
C PRO A 366 -41.21 -10.29 -22.54
N GLU A 367 -41.18 -10.14 -23.85
CA GLU A 367 -40.18 -9.58 -24.74
C GLU A 367 -40.27 -8.06 -24.92
N ALA A 368 -39.25 -7.52 -25.57
CA ALA A 368 -38.91 -6.14 -25.85
C ALA A 368 -39.99 -5.27 -26.54
N GLN A 369 -39.93 -3.94 -26.31
CA GLN A 369 -40.20 -2.93 -27.34
C GLN A 369 -39.32 -1.66 -27.18
N THR A 370 -38.41 -1.53 -28.15
CA THR A 370 -38.04 -0.36 -28.98
C THR A 370 -38.40 1.09 -28.60
N HIS A 371 -37.36 1.92 -28.76
CA HIS A 371 -37.29 3.28 -29.36
C HIS A 371 -37.89 4.49 -28.63
N VAL A 372 -37.00 5.35 -28.11
CA VAL A 372 -37.01 6.80 -28.43
C VAL A 372 -35.58 7.29 -28.61
N ARG A 373 -35.26 7.74 -29.84
CA ARG A 373 -34.05 8.51 -30.17
C ARG A 373 -34.32 9.97 -29.80
N TYR A 374 -33.49 10.58 -28.96
CA TYR A 374 -33.38 12.04 -28.90
C TYR A 374 -32.27 12.49 -29.87
N PHE A 375 -32.69 13.26 -30.86
CA PHE A 375 -31.85 13.97 -31.82
C PHE A 375 -31.95 15.47 -31.50
N LEU A 376 -30.86 16.20 -31.72
CA LEU A 376 -30.69 17.67 -31.68
C LEU A 376 -30.52 18.26 -30.26
N SER A 377 -29.51 19.09 -29.95
CA SER A 377 -28.85 20.08 -30.79
C SER A 377 -27.38 20.28 -30.42
N PHE A 378 -26.51 20.27 -31.44
CA PHE A 378 -25.20 20.92 -31.38
C PHE A 378 -25.42 22.43 -31.45
N PHE A 379 -24.99 23.16 -30.42
CA PHE A 379 -24.72 24.59 -30.57
C PHE A 379 -23.30 24.73 -31.14
N SER A 380 -23.21 25.02 -32.44
CA SER A 380 -22.01 25.59 -33.05
C SER A 380 -21.86 27.02 -32.57
N ILE A 381 -20.89 27.29 -31.69
CA ILE A 381 -20.36 28.63 -31.49
C ILE A 381 -19.18 28.79 -32.45
N SER A 382 -19.44 29.57 -33.50
CA SER A 382 -18.43 30.15 -34.37
C SER A 382 -17.80 31.34 -33.65
N ILE A 383 -16.50 31.28 -33.37
CA ILE A 383 -15.70 32.47 -33.09
C ILE A 383 -14.45 32.38 -33.98
N SER A 384 -14.33 33.35 -34.89
CA SER A 384 -13.21 33.56 -35.78
C SER A 384 -11.91 33.85 -35.03
N PRO A 385 -10.73 33.58 -35.64
CA PRO A 385 -9.45 33.82 -35.02
C PRO A 385 -9.15 35.32 -35.00
N LEU A 386 -8.98 35.90 -33.80
CA LEU A 386 -8.43 37.24 -33.66
C LEU A 386 -6.90 37.14 -33.60
N THR A 387 -6.29 37.72 -34.62
CA THR A 387 -4.87 37.97 -34.79
C THR A 387 -4.36 38.81 -33.62
N LEU A 388 -3.37 38.31 -32.85
CA LEU A 388 -2.60 39.17 -31.95
C LEU A 388 -1.17 39.29 -32.46
N PHE A 389 -0.82 40.54 -32.71
CA PHE A 389 0.46 41.03 -33.18
C PHE A 389 1.59 40.69 -32.20
N LEU A 390 2.69 40.17 -32.76
CA LEU A 390 4.01 40.33 -32.15
C LEU A 390 4.35 41.82 -32.11
N ASN A 391 4.71 42.32 -30.95
CA ASN A 391 5.60 43.48 -30.85
C ASN A 391 6.77 43.09 -29.95
N ASP A 392 7.94 43.04 -30.58
CA ASP A 392 9.25 43.21 -29.96
C ASP A 392 9.24 44.42 -29.03
N PHE A 393 9.74 44.25 -27.81
CA PHE A 393 10.41 45.34 -27.11
C PHE A 393 11.62 44.80 -26.35
N SER A 394 12.79 45.10 -26.91
CA SER A 394 14.10 44.86 -26.36
C SER A 394 14.53 46.07 -25.51
N MET A 395 15.14 45.74 -24.36
CA MET A 395 16.08 46.52 -23.53
C MET A 395 15.66 47.90 -23.01
N ASP A 396 15.72 48.06 -21.68
CA ASP A 396 16.65 49.02 -21.09
C ASP A 396 17.02 48.66 -19.64
N ASN A 397 18.32 48.81 -19.37
CA ASN A 397 19.00 48.66 -18.09
C ASN A 397 18.55 49.74 -17.11
N VAL A 398 18.33 49.38 -15.84
CA VAL A 398 18.50 50.32 -14.72
C VAL A 398 19.22 49.61 -13.58
N GLU A 399 20.50 49.97 -13.42
CA GLU A 399 21.28 49.72 -12.23
C GLU A 399 20.70 50.53 -11.05
N GLY A 400 20.58 49.89 -9.89
CA GLY A 400 20.22 50.54 -8.63
C GLY A 400 21.30 50.26 -7.58
N GLU A 401 22.15 51.25 -7.35
CA GLU A 401 23.18 51.27 -6.31
C GLU A 401 22.57 51.21 -4.90
N PHE A 402 23.19 50.40 -4.04
CA PHE A 402 23.02 50.43 -2.58
C PHE A 402 24.03 51.43 -1.98
N PRO A 403 23.65 52.32 -1.04
CA PRO A 403 24.60 52.93 -0.14
C PRO A 403 24.78 52.04 1.11
N MET A 404 26.04 51.77 1.43
CA MET A 404 26.47 51.31 2.75
C MET A 404 26.55 52.50 3.70
N ASP A 405 26.07 52.30 4.93
CA ASP A 405 26.66 52.81 6.17
C ASP A 405 26.57 51.71 7.24
#